data_AF-A0A484ZF96-F1
#
_entry.id   AF-A0A484ZF96-F1
#
_cell.length_a   1.000
_cell.length_b   1.000
_cell.length_c   1.000
_cell.angle_alpha   90.00
_cell.angle_beta   90.00
_cell.angle_gamma   90.00
#
_symmetry.space_group_name_H-M   'P 1'
#
loop_
_entity.id
_entity.type
_entity.pdbx_description
1 polymer ?
#
loop_
_entity_poly.entity_id
_entity_poly.type
_entity_poly.pdbx_seq_one_letter_code
_entity_poly.pdbx_strand_id
1 'polypeptide(L)'
;MQAKLSEPTGQIEGRAPTVAGTLFLAIPNGDTVNNYAIMDDAWRPNDINVSVDTTDLTLSDLDGDCVSPLSCTATVDDAEDLLVWKINGTPLTTAQLAASFNPQFSGKTLTVSASAPVTALSSTGAPNTAVRVLSTETYTVMVPNPMIRVNGRVFPINTGFPRTGWQAATFDFLMDGTTTDTNSYYIYTSNQPWVTVSSTGQVSFQGTPSSSTKSVSITVTPRYGATENPVFTYVFTMEKWFMPLGRGGTWNLRDSIYRCTYNGWAVAQYLDIKGVGPNPYGPATMYGEWGNLLGSWSSGRSGYYIGGETAGTYVALNPYDGSLNAGASAAMCALSSL
;
A
#
# COMPACT_ATOMS: atom_id res chain seq x y z
N MET A 1 -1.85 23.22 -86.33
CA MET A 1 -1.48 22.78 -84.98
C MET A 1 -2.55 21.80 -84.52
N GLN A 2 -2.21 20.51 -84.44
CA GLN A 2 -3.13 19.45 -84.06
C GLN A 2 -2.95 19.23 -82.55
N ALA A 3 -4.03 19.38 -81.78
CA ALA A 3 -4.02 19.06 -80.35
C ALA A 3 -3.88 17.55 -80.19
N LYS A 4 -2.82 17.12 -79.50
CA LYS A 4 -2.61 15.73 -79.11
C LYS A 4 -3.29 15.54 -77.75
N LEU A 5 -4.36 14.74 -77.71
CA LEU A 5 -4.92 14.26 -76.45
C LEU A 5 -3.84 13.43 -75.76
N SER A 6 -3.42 13.82 -74.56
CA SER A 6 -2.60 12.96 -73.69
C SER A 6 -3.49 11.83 -73.15
N GLU A 7 -2.91 10.63 -73.10
CA GLU A 7 -3.37 9.33 -72.56
C GLU A 7 -4.60 9.31 -71.63
N PRO A 8 -5.36 8.21 -71.57
CA PRO A 8 -6.52 8.10 -70.70
C PRO A 8 -6.12 8.42 -69.26
N THR A 9 -6.78 9.39 -68.64
CA THR A 9 -6.67 9.66 -67.20
C THR A 9 -7.14 8.41 -66.46
N GLY A 10 -6.19 7.54 -66.09
CA GLY A 10 -6.45 6.40 -65.23
C GLY A 10 -7.06 6.86 -63.90
N GLN A 11 -7.96 6.06 -63.36
CA GLN A 11 -8.52 6.29 -62.04
C GLN A 11 -7.39 6.17 -61.01
N ILE A 12 -7.05 7.27 -60.33
CA ILE A 12 -6.15 7.24 -59.18
C ILE A 12 -6.97 6.60 -58.05
N GLU A 13 -6.67 5.35 -57.72
CA GLU A 13 -7.17 4.72 -56.49
C GLU A 13 -6.27 5.16 -55.34
N GLY A 14 -6.70 6.20 -54.61
CA GLY A 14 -6.08 6.56 -53.34
C GLY A 14 -6.30 5.46 -52.30
N ARG A 15 -5.52 5.49 -51.22
CA ARG A 15 -5.68 4.56 -50.09
C ARG A 15 -6.06 5.33 -48.84
N ALA A 16 -6.81 4.67 -47.97
CA ALA A 16 -7.16 5.28 -46.69
C ALA A 16 -5.92 5.28 -45.78
N PRO A 17 -5.77 6.31 -44.92
CA PRO A 17 -4.75 6.28 -43.89
C PRO A 17 -4.94 5.07 -42.97
N THR A 18 -3.85 4.61 -42.37
CA THR A 18 -3.82 3.48 -41.45
C THR A 18 -3.31 3.93 -40.09
N VAL A 19 -3.84 3.32 -39.03
CA VAL A 19 -3.39 3.52 -37.65
C VAL A 19 -2.96 2.18 -37.05
N ALA A 20 -1.88 2.18 -36.29
CA ALA A 20 -1.39 1.04 -35.52
C ALA A 20 -0.74 1.52 -34.21
N GLY A 21 -0.73 0.65 -33.20
CA GLY A 21 -0.20 0.99 -31.88
C GLY A 21 -1.03 0.33 -30.79
N THR A 22 -0.79 0.78 -29.56
CA THR A 22 -1.47 0.31 -28.35
C THR A 22 -2.22 1.48 -27.72
N LEU A 23 -3.40 1.21 -27.17
CA LEU A 23 -4.18 2.19 -26.41
C LEU A 23 -3.80 2.16 -24.93
N PHE A 24 -4.07 3.25 -24.22
CA PHE A 24 -3.94 3.33 -22.76
C PHE A 24 -5.31 3.30 -22.09
N LEU A 25 -5.33 2.99 -20.79
CA LEU A 25 -6.51 3.20 -19.95
C LEU A 25 -6.41 4.56 -19.25
N ALA A 26 -7.56 5.16 -18.92
CA ALA A 26 -7.66 6.39 -18.16
C ALA A 26 -8.62 6.24 -16.96
N ILE A 27 -8.25 6.89 -15.87
CA ILE A 27 -9.11 7.04 -14.68
C ILE A 27 -10.03 8.27 -14.81
N PRO A 28 -10.99 8.51 -13.89
CA PRO A 28 -12.01 9.55 -14.05
C PRO A 28 -11.50 10.99 -14.21
N ASN A 29 -10.28 11.28 -13.77
CA ASN A 29 -9.68 12.61 -13.90
C ASN A 29 -8.94 12.81 -15.25
N GLY A 30 -8.89 11.77 -16.10
CA GLY A 30 -8.20 11.76 -17.39
C GLY A 30 -6.76 11.24 -17.38
N ASP A 31 -6.17 11.00 -16.22
CA ASP A 31 -4.80 10.49 -16.12
C ASP A 31 -4.72 9.03 -16.60
N THR A 32 -3.60 8.66 -17.21
CA THR A 32 -3.38 7.29 -17.68
C THR A 32 -3.13 6.32 -16.53
N VAL A 33 -3.66 5.10 -16.66
CA VAL A 33 -3.45 4.03 -15.69
C VAL A 33 -2.10 3.37 -15.97
N ASN A 34 -1.29 3.20 -14.93
CA ASN A 34 -0.07 2.40 -14.98
C ASN A 34 -0.37 0.93 -14.62
N ASN A 35 0.44 0.00 -15.12
CA ASN A 35 0.38 -1.38 -14.63
C ASN A 35 0.72 -1.41 -13.13
N TYR A 36 -0.03 -2.22 -12.36
CA TYR A 36 -0.03 -2.26 -10.90
C TYR A 36 -0.54 -0.98 -10.21
N ALA A 37 -1.35 -0.16 -10.89
CA ALA A 37 -1.97 1.01 -10.28
C ALA A 37 -2.83 0.64 -9.06
N ILE A 38 -2.72 1.45 -8.02
CA ILE A 38 -3.62 1.41 -6.86
C ILE A 38 -4.90 2.18 -7.19
N MET A 39 -6.05 1.52 -7.05
CA MET A 39 -7.36 2.11 -7.31
C MET A 39 -7.92 2.79 -6.07
N ASP A 40 -8.56 3.93 -6.27
CA ASP A 40 -9.28 4.64 -5.21
C ASP A 40 -10.51 3.85 -4.76
N ASP A 41 -10.78 3.88 -3.45
CA ASP A 41 -11.89 3.15 -2.83
C ASP A 41 -13.25 3.54 -3.40
N ALA A 42 -13.43 4.81 -3.80
CA ALA A 42 -14.71 5.36 -4.26
C ALA A 42 -14.98 5.09 -5.75
N TRP A 43 -13.94 4.78 -6.55
CA TRP A 43 -14.11 4.49 -7.97
C TRP A 43 -14.75 3.14 -8.21
N ARG A 44 -15.30 2.98 -9.40
CA ARG A 44 -15.91 1.75 -9.90
C ARG A 44 -15.18 1.29 -11.15
N PRO A 45 -15.19 -0.01 -11.48
CA PRO A 45 -14.69 -0.49 -12.77
C PRO A 45 -15.26 0.26 -13.99
N ASN A 46 -16.55 0.64 -13.93
CA ASN A 46 -17.24 1.42 -14.97
C ASN A 46 -16.85 2.91 -15.02
N ASP A 47 -16.05 3.40 -14.08
CA ASP A 47 -15.54 4.77 -14.14
C ASP A 47 -14.20 4.84 -14.90
N ILE A 48 -13.66 3.71 -15.33
CA ILE A 48 -12.41 3.59 -16.08
C ILE A 48 -12.75 3.45 -17.56
N ASN A 49 -12.05 4.20 -18.40
CA ASN A 49 -12.23 4.20 -19.85
C ASN A 49 -10.91 3.98 -20.58
N VAL A 50 -10.96 3.87 -21.90
CA VAL A 50 -9.79 4.07 -22.77
C VAL A 50 -9.35 5.54 -22.74
N SER A 51 -8.05 5.79 -22.72
CA SER A 51 -7.49 7.14 -22.81
C SER A 51 -7.57 7.68 -24.23
N VAL A 52 -7.82 8.99 -24.35
CA VAL A 52 -7.72 9.73 -25.62
C VAL A 52 -6.27 10.05 -26.02
N ASP A 53 -5.29 9.62 -25.22
CA ASP A 53 -3.87 9.75 -25.54
C ASP A 53 -3.52 8.92 -26.79
N THR A 54 -2.92 9.59 -27.78
CA THR A 54 -2.53 9.01 -29.08
C THR A 54 -1.02 8.95 -29.27
N THR A 55 -0.22 9.20 -28.22
CA THR A 55 1.24 9.27 -28.28
C THR A 55 1.91 7.99 -28.79
N ASP A 56 1.35 6.83 -28.48
CA ASP A 56 1.84 5.51 -28.94
C ASP A 56 1.25 5.06 -30.29
N LEU A 57 0.44 5.90 -30.94
CA LEU A 57 -0.15 5.59 -32.22
C LEU A 57 0.76 6.04 -33.37
N THR A 58 0.88 5.16 -34.35
CA THR A 58 1.58 5.38 -35.61
C THR A 58 0.57 5.48 -36.74
N LEU A 59 0.64 6.57 -37.48
CA LEU A 59 -0.19 6.83 -38.66
C LEU A 59 0.66 6.66 -39.91
N SER A 60 0.11 5.99 -40.93
CA SER A 60 0.78 5.84 -42.21
C SER A 60 -0.20 5.78 -43.36
N ASP A 61 0.23 6.24 -44.52
CA ASP A 61 -0.53 6.13 -45.77
C ASP A 61 0.42 5.76 -46.89
N LEU A 62 -0.04 4.91 -47.81
CA LEU A 62 0.83 4.32 -48.82
C LEU A 62 1.07 5.25 -50.02
N ASP A 63 0.12 6.13 -50.32
CA ASP A 63 0.26 7.14 -51.37
C ASP A 63 0.92 8.44 -50.87
N GLY A 64 1.24 8.52 -49.58
CA GLY A 64 2.08 9.56 -49.01
C GLY A 64 1.32 10.73 -48.39
N ASP A 65 0.01 10.60 -48.15
CA ASP A 65 -0.76 11.66 -47.48
C ASP A 65 -0.44 11.79 -45.97
N CYS A 66 0.22 10.79 -45.36
CA CYS A 66 0.75 10.81 -43.98
C CYS A 66 2.29 10.96 -43.90
N VAL A 67 2.89 11.92 -44.61
CA VAL A 67 4.34 12.18 -44.59
C VAL A 67 4.83 13.06 -43.43
N SER A 68 3.91 13.66 -42.67
CA SER A 68 4.23 14.47 -41.48
C SER A 68 3.19 14.21 -40.38
N PRO A 69 3.56 14.26 -39.09
CA PRO A 69 2.60 14.17 -37.99
C PRO A 69 1.53 15.29 -38.02
N LEU A 70 1.69 16.31 -38.87
CA LEU A 70 0.69 17.36 -39.08
C LEU A 70 -0.27 17.07 -40.25
N SER A 71 0.02 16.09 -41.10
CA SER A 71 -0.82 15.77 -42.27
C SER A 71 -1.85 14.68 -41.99
N CYS A 72 -1.70 13.95 -40.88
CA CYS A 72 -2.65 12.95 -40.39
C CYS A 72 -2.87 13.07 -38.88
N THR A 73 -4.09 12.78 -38.44
CA THR A 73 -4.49 12.77 -37.03
C THR A 73 -5.16 11.45 -36.67
N ALA A 74 -5.11 11.08 -35.39
CA ALA A 74 -5.86 9.98 -34.82
C ALA A 74 -6.82 10.52 -33.76
N THR A 75 -8.03 9.98 -33.73
CA THR A 75 -9.02 10.25 -32.68
C THR A 75 -9.49 8.92 -32.13
N VAL A 76 -9.34 8.73 -30.82
CA VAL A 76 -9.88 7.58 -30.09
C VAL A 76 -11.34 7.88 -29.75
N ASP A 77 -12.24 6.93 -30.02
CA ASP A 77 -13.65 7.00 -29.61
C ASP A 77 -13.80 6.28 -28.26
N ASP A 78 -13.61 7.02 -27.18
CA ASP A 78 -13.70 6.51 -25.80
C ASP A 78 -15.15 6.26 -25.35
N ALA A 79 -16.15 6.77 -26.07
CA ALA A 79 -17.56 6.50 -25.80
C ALA A 79 -18.02 5.10 -26.26
N GLU A 80 -17.32 4.53 -27.24
CA GLU A 80 -17.57 3.19 -27.80
C GLU A 80 -16.51 2.17 -27.34
N ASP A 81 -15.88 2.43 -26.19
CA ASP A 81 -14.91 1.51 -25.63
C ASP A 81 -15.56 0.23 -25.07
N LEU A 82 -14.76 -0.83 -25.02
CA LEU A 82 -15.14 -2.11 -24.45
C LEU A 82 -14.07 -2.55 -23.46
N LEU A 83 -14.38 -2.42 -22.16
CA LEU A 83 -13.52 -2.89 -21.10
C LEU A 83 -13.88 -4.32 -20.68
N VAL A 84 -12.85 -5.15 -20.52
CA VAL A 84 -12.96 -6.51 -20.01
C VAL A 84 -12.24 -6.59 -18.67
N TRP A 85 -13.00 -6.40 -17.60
CA TRP A 85 -12.53 -6.59 -16.23
C TRP A 85 -12.62 -8.05 -15.80
N LYS A 86 -11.59 -8.54 -15.12
CA LYS A 86 -11.56 -9.89 -14.55
C LYS A 86 -11.01 -9.89 -13.13
N ILE A 87 -11.53 -10.81 -12.32
CA ILE A 87 -10.96 -11.21 -11.04
C ILE A 87 -10.64 -12.71 -11.11
N ASN A 88 -9.40 -13.09 -10.79
CA ASN A 88 -8.92 -14.48 -10.91
C ASN A 88 -9.25 -15.11 -12.29
N GLY A 89 -9.12 -14.34 -13.36
CA GLY A 89 -9.41 -14.78 -14.73
C GLY A 89 -10.90 -14.83 -15.11
N THR A 90 -11.82 -14.60 -14.17
CA THR A 90 -13.27 -14.61 -14.42
C THR A 90 -13.78 -13.20 -14.69
N PRO A 91 -14.52 -12.94 -15.79
CA PRO A 91 -15.12 -11.65 -16.06
C PRO A 91 -16.05 -11.17 -14.93
N LEU A 92 -15.99 -9.87 -14.62
CA LEU A 92 -16.90 -9.26 -13.66
C LEU A 92 -18.34 -9.24 -14.19
N THR A 93 -19.30 -9.39 -13.28
CA THR A 93 -20.74 -9.23 -13.59
C THR A 93 -21.11 -7.75 -13.73
N THR A 94 -22.25 -7.45 -14.35
CA THR A 94 -22.78 -6.08 -14.45
C THR A 94 -22.93 -5.39 -13.10
N ALA A 95 -23.40 -6.13 -12.07
CA ALA A 95 -23.52 -5.59 -10.72
C ALA A 95 -22.15 -5.26 -10.12
N GLN A 96 -21.16 -6.12 -10.36
CA GLN A 96 -19.80 -5.91 -9.88
C GLN A 96 -19.11 -4.73 -10.55
N LEU A 97 -19.33 -4.54 -11.85
CA LEU A 97 -18.82 -3.42 -12.63
C LEU A 97 -19.37 -2.06 -12.17
N ALA A 98 -20.61 -2.03 -11.67
CA ALA A 98 -21.28 -0.83 -11.17
C ALA A 98 -21.00 -0.52 -9.69
N ALA A 99 -20.39 -1.44 -8.95
CA ALA A 99 -20.08 -1.27 -7.54
C ALA A 99 -18.69 -0.64 -7.33
N SER A 100 -18.52 0.07 -6.23
CA SER A 100 -17.24 0.68 -5.85
C SER A 100 -16.18 -0.40 -5.56
N PHE A 101 -14.91 -0.05 -5.77
CA PHE A 101 -13.79 -0.94 -5.47
C PHE A 101 -13.78 -1.36 -4.00
N ASN A 102 -14.07 -0.43 -3.08
CA ASN A 102 -14.27 -0.75 -1.67
C ASN A 102 -15.78 -0.65 -1.33
N PRO A 103 -16.38 -1.65 -0.66
CA PRO A 103 -15.75 -2.83 -0.06
C PRO A 103 -15.63 -4.06 -0.97
N GLN A 104 -16.19 -4.03 -2.18
CA GLN A 104 -16.43 -5.24 -2.97
C GLN A 104 -15.14 -6.01 -3.34
N PHE A 105 -14.09 -5.29 -3.66
CA PHE A 105 -12.81 -5.82 -4.12
C PHE A 105 -11.66 -5.52 -3.15
N SER A 106 -11.96 -5.11 -1.92
CA SER A 106 -10.94 -4.77 -0.93
C SER A 106 -9.92 -5.92 -0.76
N GLY A 107 -8.63 -5.61 -0.94
CA GLY A 107 -7.52 -6.56 -0.85
C GLY A 107 -7.39 -7.47 -2.07
N LYS A 108 -8.07 -7.18 -3.18
CA LYS A 108 -8.02 -7.97 -4.41
C LYS A 108 -7.16 -7.32 -5.47
N THR A 109 -6.65 -8.18 -6.34
CA THR A 109 -6.03 -7.80 -7.60
C THR A 109 -7.00 -8.10 -8.74
N LEU A 110 -7.16 -7.15 -9.64
CA LEU A 110 -7.99 -7.29 -10.84
C LEU A 110 -7.10 -7.14 -12.09
N THR A 111 -7.60 -7.63 -13.21
CA THR A 111 -7.02 -7.34 -14.53
C THR A 111 -8.05 -6.67 -15.42
N VAL A 112 -7.60 -5.72 -16.24
CA VAL A 112 -8.43 -5.02 -17.21
C VAL A 112 -7.68 -4.86 -18.52
N SER A 113 -8.39 -5.10 -19.62
CA SER A 113 -7.97 -4.76 -20.98
C SER A 113 -9.12 -4.07 -21.67
N ALA A 114 -8.84 -3.14 -22.56
CA ALA A 114 -9.87 -2.43 -23.30
C ALA A 114 -9.59 -2.40 -24.80
N SER A 115 -10.63 -2.12 -25.57
CA SER A 115 -10.54 -1.82 -27.00
C SER A 115 -11.46 -0.68 -27.36
N ALA A 116 -11.05 0.16 -28.28
CA ALA A 116 -11.88 1.26 -28.79
C ALA A 116 -11.65 1.45 -30.29
N PRO A 117 -12.66 1.96 -31.03
CA PRO A 117 -12.47 2.45 -32.38
C PRO A 117 -11.50 3.64 -32.40
N VAL A 118 -10.60 3.67 -33.37
CA VAL A 118 -9.70 4.79 -33.63
C VAL A 118 -9.89 5.23 -35.06
N THR A 119 -10.22 6.51 -35.24
CA THR A 119 -10.37 7.13 -36.55
C THR A 119 -9.04 7.77 -36.95
N ALA A 120 -8.45 7.26 -38.03
CA ALA A 120 -7.34 7.90 -38.74
C ALA A 120 -7.90 8.84 -39.81
N LEU A 121 -7.39 10.07 -39.84
CA LEU A 121 -7.79 11.09 -40.81
C LEU A 121 -6.55 11.68 -41.47
N SER A 122 -6.52 11.72 -42.79
CA SER A 122 -5.53 12.46 -43.59
C SER A 122 -6.11 13.78 -44.08
N SER A 123 -5.25 14.78 -44.23
CA SER A 123 -5.61 16.10 -44.76
C SER A 123 -5.86 16.10 -46.27
N THR A 124 -5.31 15.11 -46.98
CA THR A 124 -5.41 14.89 -48.43
C THR A 124 -5.70 13.42 -48.72
N GLY A 125 -5.97 13.09 -49.98
CA GLY A 125 -6.31 11.72 -50.39
C GLY A 125 -7.80 11.44 -50.45
N ALA A 126 -8.17 10.40 -51.18
CA ALA A 126 -9.54 9.88 -51.22
C ALA A 126 -9.47 8.36 -51.39
N PRO A 127 -9.98 7.57 -50.42
CA PRO A 127 -10.58 7.98 -49.14
C PRO A 127 -9.56 8.59 -48.17
N ASN A 128 -9.95 9.61 -47.38
CA ASN A 128 -9.07 10.27 -46.42
C ASN A 128 -9.28 9.81 -44.96
N THR A 129 -10.15 8.83 -44.74
CA THR A 129 -10.55 8.39 -43.40
C THR A 129 -10.57 6.88 -43.33
N ALA A 130 -10.07 6.32 -42.23
CA ALA A 130 -10.25 4.92 -41.87
C ALA A 130 -10.55 4.77 -40.38
N VAL A 131 -11.30 3.73 -40.03
CA VAL A 131 -11.55 3.36 -38.63
C VAL A 131 -10.93 2.00 -38.38
N ARG A 132 -10.22 1.86 -37.26
CA ARG A 132 -9.65 0.60 -36.80
C ARG A 132 -9.86 0.44 -35.30
N VAL A 133 -10.26 -0.75 -34.87
CA VAL A 133 -10.28 -1.07 -33.44
C VAL A 133 -8.85 -1.41 -33.00
N LEU A 134 -8.35 -0.67 -32.02
CA LEU A 134 -7.10 -0.96 -31.33
C LEU A 134 -7.41 -1.44 -29.90
N SER A 135 -6.39 -1.97 -29.22
CA SER A 135 -6.54 -2.51 -27.87
C SER A 135 -5.41 -2.06 -26.97
N THR A 136 -5.67 -2.08 -25.68
CA THR A 136 -4.66 -1.89 -24.65
C THR A 136 -3.90 -3.19 -24.41
N GLU A 137 -2.76 -3.12 -23.71
CA GLU A 137 -2.27 -4.29 -22.99
C GLU A 137 -3.23 -4.68 -21.84
N THR A 138 -3.01 -5.84 -21.21
CA THR A 138 -3.72 -6.19 -19.98
C THR A 138 -3.03 -5.56 -18.77
N TYR A 139 -3.71 -4.64 -18.11
CA TYR A 139 -3.27 -4.02 -16.88
C TYR A 139 -3.67 -4.87 -15.69
N THR A 140 -2.78 -4.98 -14.72
CA THR A 140 -3.06 -5.47 -13.37
C THR A 140 -3.29 -4.28 -12.48
N VAL A 141 -4.33 -4.28 -11.67
CA VAL A 141 -4.66 -3.17 -10.75
C VAL A 141 -5.00 -3.71 -9.37
N MET A 142 -4.75 -2.93 -8.33
CA MET A 142 -4.87 -3.38 -6.94
C MET A 142 -5.83 -2.49 -6.15
N VAL A 143 -6.64 -3.14 -5.32
CA VAL A 143 -7.54 -2.45 -4.39
C VAL A 143 -7.01 -2.68 -2.97
N PRO A 144 -6.63 -1.63 -2.24
CA PRO A 144 -6.01 -1.75 -0.93
C PRO A 144 -6.99 -2.28 0.13
N ASN A 145 -6.45 -2.97 1.12
CA ASN A 145 -7.13 -3.35 2.37
C ASN A 145 -6.12 -3.33 3.52
N PRO A 146 -5.61 -2.16 3.90
CA PRO A 146 -4.47 -2.08 4.78
C PRO A 146 -4.79 -2.61 6.18
N MET A 147 -4.02 -3.60 6.62
CA MET A 147 -4.05 -4.14 7.98
C MET A 147 -2.66 -4.08 8.62
N ILE A 148 -2.59 -4.35 9.92
CA ILE A 148 -1.35 -4.39 10.67
C ILE A 148 -1.13 -5.81 11.17
N ARG A 149 0.08 -6.34 10.98
CA ARG A 149 0.50 -7.63 11.53
C ARG A 149 1.60 -7.46 12.57
N VAL A 150 1.42 -8.08 13.72
CA VAL A 150 2.44 -8.12 14.78
C VAL A 150 2.44 -9.50 15.42
N ASN A 151 3.61 -10.15 15.44
CA ASN A 151 3.83 -11.46 16.07
C ASN A 151 2.73 -12.50 15.76
N GLY A 152 2.31 -12.59 14.48
CA GLY A 152 1.30 -13.54 14.00
C GLY A 152 -0.16 -13.11 14.18
N ARG A 153 -0.42 -11.93 14.77
CA ARG A 153 -1.77 -11.34 14.91
C ARG A 153 -1.99 -10.29 13.85
N VAL A 154 -3.24 -10.12 13.43
CA VAL A 154 -3.64 -9.13 12.43
C VAL A 154 -4.75 -8.23 12.99
N PHE A 155 -4.59 -6.92 12.81
CA PHE A 155 -5.49 -5.89 13.31
C PHE A 155 -5.90 -4.93 12.18
N PRO A 156 -7.13 -4.40 12.21
CA PRO A 156 -7.49 -3.25 11.37
C PRO A 156 -6.57 -2.05 11.65
N ILE A 157 -6.30 -1.26 10.61
CA ILE A 157 -5.37 -0.13 10.69
C ILE A 157 -5.84 1.01 11.60
N ASN A 158 -7.15 1.10 11.87
CA ASN A 158 -7.78 2.14 12.69
C ASN A 158 -7.97 1.74 14.17
N THR A 159 -7.28 0.71 14.65
CA THR A 159 -7.39 0.24 16.05
C THR A 159 -6.69 1.14 17.07
N GLY A 160 -5.88 2.10 16.62
CA GLY A 160 -5.06 2.94 17.51
C GLY A 160 -3.83 2.24 18.07
N PHE A 161 -3.54 1.00 17.64
CA PHE A 161 -2.23 0.38 17.82
C PHE A 161 -1.15 1.25 17.15
N PRO A 162 0.12 1.20 17.59
CA PRO A 162 0.53 0.85 18.94
C PRO A 162 0.46 2.09 19.87
N ARG A 163 0.18 1.87 21.17
CA ARG A 163 0.33 2.87 22.23
C ARG A 163 1.54 2.57 23.13
N THR A 164 2.13 1.39 22.98
CA THR A 164 3.32 0.94 23.69
C THR A 164 4.45 0.62 22.73
N GLY A 165 5.71 0.65 23.19
CA GLY A 165 6.84 0.23 22.36
C GLY A 165 8.13 0.06 23.14
N TRP A 166 9.15 -0.46 22.45
CA TRP A 166 10.54 -0.52 22.89
C TRP A 166 11.44 -0.44 21.65
N GLN A 167 12.73 -0.19 21.87
CA GLN A 167 13.69 -0.16 20.77
C GLN A 167 13.80 -1.55 20.11
N ALA A 168 13.76 -1.58 18.78
CA ALA A 168 13.67 -2.74 17.91
C ALA A 168 12.31 -3.46 17.88
N ALA A 169 11.25 -2.90 18.47
CA ALA A 169 9.89 -3.38 18.22
C ALA A 169 9.53 -3.20 16.74
N THR A 170 8.88 -4.20 16.15
CA THR A 170 8.49 -4.19 14.74
C THR A 170 7.07 -4.71 14.52
N PHE A 171 6.42 -4.16 13.50
CA PHE A 171 5.15 -4.66 12.95
C PHE A 171 5.15 -4.45 11.43
N ASP A 172 4.34 -5.21 10.71
CA ASP A 172 4.23 -5.10 9.26
C ASP A 172 2.88 -4.49 8.88
N PHE A 173 2.86 -3.62 7.88
CA PHE A 173 1.62 -3.40 7.12
C PHE A 173 1.32 -4.62 6.25
N LEU A 174 0.03 -4.91 6.03
CA LEU A 174 -0.45 -5.85 5.02
C LEU A 174 -1.35 -5.06 4.08
N MET A 175 -0.84 -4.64 2.93
CA MET A 175 -1.58 -3.71 2.06
C MET A 175 -2.75 -4.37 1.33
N ASP A 176 -2.72 -5.69 1.15
CA ASP A 176 -3.85 -6.51 0.68
C ASP A 176 -4.71 -7.08 1.83
N GLY A 177 -4.33 -6.82 3.08
CA GLY A 177 -4.97 -7.30 4.31
C GLY A 177 -4.58 -8.71 4.75
N THR A 178 -3.69 -9.40 4.04
CA THR A 178 -3.34 -10.80 4.29
C THR A 178 -1.84 -11.08 4.28
N THR A 179 -1.09 -10.51 3.34
CA THR A 179 0.33 -10.74 3.12
C THR A 179 1.09 -9.42 2.93
N THR A 180 2.42 -9.52 2.81
CA THR A 180 3.29 -8.38 2.50
C THR A 180 3.64 -8.30 1.01
N ASP A 181 3.07 -9.17 0.17
CA ASP A 181 3.51 -9.34 -1.22
C ASP A 181 3.22 -8.09 -2.06
N THR A 182 2.17 -7.35 -1.72
CA THR A 182 1.79 -6.11 -2.39
C THR A 182 2.45 -4.86 -1.80
N ASN A 183 3.21 -4.97 -0.69
CA ASN A 183 3.77 -3.80 -0.02
C ASN A 183 4.81 -3.06 -0.88
N SER A 184 5.52 -3.74 -1.77
CA SER A 184 6.51 -3.11 -2.65
C SER A 184 5.90 -2.14 -3.66
N TYR A 185 4.58 -2.21 -3.90
CA TYR A 185 3.86 -1.26 -4.75
C TYR A 185 3.59 0.08 -4.07
N TYR A 186 4.09 0.27 -2.86
CA TYR A 186 3.95 1.51 -2.10
C TYR A 186 5.31 2.10 -1.72
N ILE A 187 5.26 3.38 -1.37
CA ILE A 187 6.34 4.14 -0.77
C ILE A 187 5.88 4.54 0.63
N TYR A 188 6.72 4.30 1.62
CA TYR A 188 6.43 4.55 3.03
C TYR A 188 7.35 5.64 3.57
N THR A 189 6.77 6.65 4.20
CA THR A 189 7.53 7.76 4.79
C THR A 189 7.07 8.01 6.22
N SER A 190 7.99 7.92 7.18
CA SER A 190 7.74 8.31 8.57
C SER A 190 8.15 9.77 8.80
N ASN A 191 7.37 10.51 9.58
CA ASN A 191 7.73 11.87 10.01
C ASN A 191 8.67 11.89 11.24
N GLN A 192 8.92 10.75 11.90
CA GLN A 192 9.77 10.67 13.09
C GLN A 192 11.07 9.92 12.82
N PRO A 193 12.24 10.43 13.26
CA PRO A 193 13.55 9.84 12.97
C PRO A 193 13.83 8.54 13.74
N TRP A 194 13.06 8.27 14.81
CA TRP A 194 13.18 7.04 15.60
C TRP A 194 12.28 5.92 15.08
N VAL A 195 11.54 6.13 13.99
CA VAL A 195 10.71 5.12 13.31
C VAL A 195 11.13 5.01 11.85
N THR A 196 11.51 3.81 11.43
CA THR A 196 11.81 3.51 10.03
C THR A 196 10.73 2.60 9.45
N VAL A 197 10.51 2.70 8.14
CA VAL A 197 9.64 1.77 7.40
C VAL A 197 10.45 1.21 6.23
N SER A 198 10.50 -0.12 6.11
CA SER A 198 11.18 -0.77 4.99
C SER A 198 10.39 -0.63 3.68
N SER A 199 11.03 -0.96 2.56
CA SER A 199 10.33 -1.08 1.25
C SER A 199 9.27 -2.18 1.22
N THR A 200 9.27 -3.09 2.19
CA THR A 200 8.28 -4.15 2.36
C THR A 200 7.23 -3.80 3.43
N GLY A 201 7.14 -2.53 3.85
CA GLY A 201 6.13 -2.07 4.80
C GLY A 201 6.35 -2.52 6.25
N GLN A 202 7.55 -2.99 6.61
CA GLN A 202 7.89 -3.29 8.00
C GLN A 202 8.26 -2.00 8.73
N VAL A 203 7.50 -1.67 9.76
CA VAL A 203 7.78 -0.56 10.66
C VAL A 203 8.71 -1.05 11.77
N SER A 204 9.76 -0.30 12.07
CA SER A 204 10.74 -0.62 13.10
C SER A 204 11.07 0.59 13.95
N PHE A 205 11.07 0.43 15.28
CA PHE A 205 11.46 1.50 16.18
C PHE A 205 12.97 1.47 16.46
N GLN A 206 13.69 2.49 16.02
CA GLN A 206 15.16 2.57 16.11
C GLN A 206 15.65 3.28 17.37
N GLY A 207 14.80 4.09 18.00
CA GLY A 207 15.17 4.91 19.13
C GLY A 207 14.01 5.18 20.08
N THR A 208 14.30 5.89 21.16
CA THR A 208 13.33 6.23 22.20
C THR A 208 12.65 7.56 21.87
N PRO A 209 11.30 7.63 21.88
CA PRO A 209 10.58 8.89 21.69
C PRO A 209 10.77 9.84 22.88
N SER A 210 10.56 11.12 22.61
CA SER A 210 10.40 12.20 23.59
C SER A 210 8.96 12.70 23.59
N SER A 211 8.64 13.62 24.51
CA SER A 211 7.32 14.25 24.56
C SER A 211 6.93 15.02 23.32
N SER A 212 7.91 15.55 22.58
CA SER A 212 7.71 16.23 21.31
C SER A 212 7.69 15.31 20.10
N THR A 213 8.12 14.05 20.22
CA THR A 213 8.31 13.13 19.09
C THR A 213 7.52 11.82 19.21
N LYS A 214 6.70 11.67 20.26
CA LYS A 214 5.90 10.46 20.54
C LYS A 214 4.74 10.21 19.57
N SER A 215 4.30 11.22 18.82
CA SER A 215 3.27 11.09 17.79
C SER A 215 3.91 10.88 16.42
N VAL A 216 3.58 9.76 15.78
CA VAL A 216 4.14 9.31 14.52
C VAL A 216 3.05 9.33 13.46
N SER A 217 3.41 9.78 12.27
CA SER A 217 2.63 9.75 11.06
C SER A 217 3.44 9.02 9.99
N ILE A 218 2.90 7.93 9.47
CA ILE A 218 3.44 7.19 8.34
C ILE A 218 2.53 7.44 7.14
N THR A 219 3.06 8.15 6.15
CA THR A 219 2.37 8.40 4.87
C THR A 219 2.68 7.26 3.91
N VAL A 220 1.63 6.71 3.29
CA VAL A 220 1.73 5.60 2.34
C VAL A 220 1.22 6.07 0.99
N THR A 221 2.11 6.14 0.01
CA THR A 221 1.80 6.63 -1.34
C THR A 221 1.97 5.50 -2.36
N PRO A 222 1.10 5.38 -3.36
CA PRO A 222 1.31 4.45 -4.47
C PRO A 222 2.67 4.68 -5.14
N ARG A 223 3.42 3.61 -5.41
CA ARG A 223 4.60 3.68 -6.27
C ARG A 223 4.18 3.73 -7.74
N TYR A 224 3.12 2.99 -8.06
CA TYR A 224 2.48 2.94 -9.35
C TYR A 224 1.03 3.33 -9.09
N GLY A 225 0.59 4.43 -9.66
CA GLY A 225 -0.72 4.97 -9.36
C GLY A 225 -1.25 5.71 -10.57
N ALA A 226 -2.56 5.83 -10.59
CA ALA A 226 -3.24 6.80 -11.42
C ALA A 226 -3.41 8.15 -10.68
N THR A 227 -3.01 8.24 -9.40
CA THR A 227 -2.86 9.50 -8.66
C THR A 227 -1.58 9.46 -7.81
N GLU A 228 -0.99 10.63 -7.55
CA GLU A 228 0.15 10.80 -6.62
C GLU A 228 -0.27 10.96 -5.15
N ASN A 229 -1.59 10.93 -4.88
CA ASN A 229 -2.09 11.18 -3.53
C ASN A 229 -1.78 9.99 -2.61
N PRO A 230 -1.49 10.24 -1.31
CA PRO A 230 -1.37 9.18 -0.33
C PRO A 230 -2.64 8.33 -0.27
N VAL A 231 -2.50 7.02 -0.27
CA VAL A 231 -3.63 6.08 -0.06
C VAL A 231 -4.20 6.27 1.33
N PHE A 232 -3.31 6.38 2.32
CA PHE A 232 -3.67 6.77 3.67
C PHE A 232 -2.46 7.35 4.41
N THR A 233 -2.75 7.95 5.55
CA THR A 233 -1.75 8.31 6.55
C THR A 233 -2.07 7.60 7.86
N TYR A 234 -1.17 6.72 8.30
CA TYR A 234 -1.34 5.98 9.53
C TYR A 234 -0.69 6.72 10.69
N VAL A 235 -1.47 6.97 11.75
CA VAL A 235 -1.07 7.79 12.88
C VAL A 235 -1.18 6.99 14.16
N PHE A 236 -0.13 7.03 14.98
CA PHE A 236 -0.13 6.49 16.32
C PHE A 236 0.62 7.40 17.28
N THR A 237 0.34 7.27 18.58
CA THR A 237 1.00 8.04 19.64
C THR A 237 1.42 7.13 20.77
N MET A 238 2.71 7.18 21.12
CA MET A 238 3.27 6.42 22.23
C MET A 238 2.82 6.99 23.58
N GLU A 239 2.32 6.13 24.44
CA GLU A 239 1.96 6.43 25.82
C GLU A 239 2.91 5.79 26.83
N LYS A 240 3.46 4.63 26.48
CA LYS A 240 4.40 3.90 27.32
C LYS A 240 5.56 3.40 26.48
N TRP A 241 6.77 3.56 27.00
CA TRP A 241 7.98 3.08 26.36
C TRP A 241 8.78 2.25 27.34
N PHE A 242 9.09 1.03 26.93
CA PHE A 242 9.71 0.01 27.77
C PHE A 242 11.18 -0.18 27.44
N MET A 243 11.95 -0.52 28.47
CA MET A 243 13.33 -0.94 28.33
C MET A 243 13.57 -2.22 29.16
N PRO A 244 13.83 -3.36 28.51
CA PRO A 244 14.34 -4.54 29.21
C PRO A 244 15.72 -4.29 29.80
N LEU A 245 15.92 -4.70 31.05
CA LEU A 245 17.26 -4.83 31.63
C LEU A 245 17.49 -6.24 32.19
N GLY A 246 18.68 -6.79 31.95
CA GLY A 246 19.14 -8.04 32.57
C GLY A 246 19.72 -9.03 31.56
N ARG A 247 20.96 -9.47 31.82
CA ARG A 247 21.60 -10.62 31.17
C ARG A 247 22.19 -11.53 32.24
N GLY A 248 21.49 -12.63 32.56
CA GLY A 248 22.10 -13.82 33.18
C GLY A 248 22.18 -13.88 34.71
N GLY A 249 21.23 -13.31 35.47
CA GLY A 249 21.13 -13.50 36.92
C GLY A 249 19.71 -13.42 37.45
N THR A 250 19.43 -14.01 38.61
CA THR A 250 18.14 -13.84 39.32
C THR A 250 18.13 -12.48 39.99
N TRP A 251 17.21 -11.59 39.59
CA TRP A 251 17.09 -10.26 40.18
C TRP A 251 15.87 -10.25 41.09
N ASN A 252 16.05 -9.76 42.31
CA ASN A 252 14.92 -9.40 43.15
C ASN A 252 14.37 -8.01 42.74
N LEU A 253 13.29 -7.57 43.39
CA LEU A 253 12.74 -6.26 43.14
C LEU A 253 13.76 -5.14 43.38
N ARG A 254 14.46 -5.16 44.51
CA ARG A 254 15.38 -4.08 44.90
C ARG A 254 16.46 -3.89 43.83
N ASP A 255 16.97 -4.99 43.29
CA ASP A 255 17.90 -4.99 42.18
C ASP A 255 17.24 -4.38 40.93
N SER A 256 16.02 -4.81 40.60
CA SER A 256 15.28 -4.27 39.44
C SER A 256 15.03 -2.75 39.55
N ILE A 257 14.59 -2.26 40.71
CA ILE A 257 14.42 -0.83 41.00
C ILE A 257 15.74 -0.11 40.82
N TYR A 258 16.79 -0.58 41.49
CA TYR A 258 18.12 0.03 41.39
C TYR A 258 18.59 0.12 39.94
N ARG A 259 18.43 -0.94 39.15
CA ARG A 259 18.85 -0.99 37.74
C ARG A 259 18.04 -0.05 36.86
N CYS A 260 16.72 -0.01 37.00
CA CYS A 260 15.89 0.93 36.23
C CYS A 260 16.27 2.38 36.60
N THR A 261 16.33 2.71 37.89
CA THR A 261 16.65 4.07 38.36
C THR A 261 18.06 4.49 37.96
N TYR A 262 19.05 3.59 38.03
CA TYR A 262 20.42 3.87 37.58
C TYR A 262 20.48 4.29 36.10
N ASN A 263 19.58 3.75 35.26
CA ASN A 263 19.50 4.13 33.85
C ASN A 263 18.58 5.34 33.59
N GLY A 264 17.95 5.91 34.62
CA GLY A 264 16.99 7.03 34.50
C GLY A 264 15.53 6.62 34.26
N TRP A 265 15.15 5.38 34.59
CA TRP A 265 13.82 4.82 34.32
C TRP A 265 13.14 4.38 35.61
N ALA A 266 11.82 4.20 35.56
CA ALA A 266 11.07 3.55 36.62
C ALA A 266 10.92 2.05 36.31
N VAL A 267 10.65 1.23 37.34
CA VAL A 267 10.14 -0.12 37.10
C VAL A 267 8.75 0.02 36.48
N ALA A 268 8.51 -0.68 35.37
CA ALA A 268 7.23 -0.69 34.68
C ALA A 268 6.13 -1.23 35.59
N GLN A 269 4.93 -0.65 35.56
CA GLN A 269 3.81 -1.16 36.34
C GLN A 269 3.27 -2.45 35.72
N TYR A 270 2.81 -3.38 36.55
CA TYR A 270 2.20 -4.63 36.08
C TYR A 270 1.02 -4.37 35.10
N LEU A 271 0.21 -3.36 35.41
CA LEU A 271 -0.93 -2.98 34.59
C LEU A 271 -0.55 -2.46 33.21
N ASP A 272 0.62 -1.81 33.07
CA ASP A 272 1.13 -1.35 31.78
C ASP A 272 1.65 -2.52 30.92
N ILE A 273 2.01 -3.64 31.57
CA ILE A 273 2.60 -4.81 30.91
C ILE A 273 1.51 -5.79 30.42
N LYS A 274 0.53 -6.14 31.25
CA LYS A 274 -0.48 -7.19 30.93
C LYS A 274 -1.94 -6.79 31.22
N GLY A 275 -2.19 -5.76 32.05
CA GLY A 275 -3.54 -5.37 32.47
C GLY A 275 -4.20 -6.32 33.50
N VAL A 276 -5.48 -6.08 33.83
CA VAL A 276 -6.28 -6.87 34.78
C VAL A 276 -7.18 -7.87 34.03
N GLY A 277 -7.18 -9.14 34.46
CA GLY A 277 -8.10 -10.18 33.98
C GLY A 277 -7.44 -11.28 33.14
N PRO A 278 -8.17 -12.36 32.81
CA PRO A 278 -7.65 -13.51 32.05
C PRO A 278 -7.46 -13.21 30.56
N ASN A 279 -7.88 -12.03 30.09
CA ASN A 279 -7.85 -11.64 28.69
C ASN A 279 -6.71 -10.64 28.47
N PRO A 280 -5.51 -11.09 28.07
CA PRO A 280 -4.32 -10.27 28.07
C PRO A 280 -4.23 -9.37 26.82
N TYR A 281 -5.36 -9.03 26.19
CA TYR A 281 -5.45 -8.37 24.86
C TYR A 281 -6.07 -6.97 24.94
N GLY A 282 -5.96 -6.31 26.09
CA GLY A 282 -6.42 -4.94 26.25
C GLY A 282 -5.54 -3.94 25.49
N PRO A 283 -6.14 -2.87 24.92
CA PRO A 283 -5.37 -1.79 24.29
C PRO A 283 -4.43 -1.13 25.31
N ALA A 284 -3.30 -0.56 24.84
CA ALA A 284 -2.31 0.14 25.67
C ALA A 284 -1.58 -0.68 26.73
N THR A 285 -1.54 -2.01 26.60
CA THR A 285 -0.63 -2.85 27.38
C THR A 285 0.39 -3.52 26.47
N MET A 286 1.62 -3.70 26.95
CA MET A 286 2.69 -4.27 26.14
C MET A 286 2.33 -5.65 25.58
N TYR A 287 1.91 -6.59 26.42
CA TYR A 287 1.57 -7.94 25.96
C TYR A 287 0.25 -7.97 25.17
N GLY A 288 -0.67 -7.05 25.44
CA GLY A 288 -1.93 -6.96 24.68
C GLY A 288 -1.73 -6.51 23.25
N GLU A 289 -0.89 -5.50 23.05
CA GLU A 289 -0.59 -4.97 21.72
C GLU A 289 0.34 -5.90 20.94
N TRP A 290 1.39 -6.41 21.58
CA TRP A 290 2.47 -7.08 20.88
C TRP A 290 2.44 -8.61 21.00
N GLY A 291 1.69 -9.17 21.95
CA GLY A 291 1.59 -10.62 22.14
C GLY A 291 2.91 -11.26 22.58
N ASN A 292 3.22 -12.41 21.99
CA ASN A 292 4.46 -13.15 22.27
C ASN A 292 5.67 -12.34 21.79
N LEU A 293 6.56 -11.98 22.71
CA LEU A 293 7.70 -11.10 22.42
C LEU A 293 9.00 -11.86 22.10
N LEU A 294 8.96 -13.19 21.95
CA LEU A 294 10.13 -13.97 21.54
C LEU A 294 10.57 -13.58 20.11
N GLY A 295 11.85 -13.29 19.95
CA GLY A 295 12.44 -12.92 18.65
C GLY A 295 12.30 -11.43 18.29
N SER A 296 11.26 -10.74 18.76
CA SER A 296 11.08 -9.27 18.63
C SER A 296 11.90 -8.46 19.65
N TRP A 297 12.62 -9.17 20.52
CA TRP A 297 13.35 -8.64 21.66
C TRP A 297 14.80 -9.11 21.56
N SER A 298 15.73 -8.25 21.14
CA SER A 298 17.14 -8.62 20.89
C SER A 298 17.92 -9.05 22.16
N SER A 299 17.37 -8.79 23.34
CA SER A 299 17.85 -9.30 24.63
C SER A 299 17.02 -10.48 25.18
N GLY A 300 16.03 -10.95 24.43
CA GLY A 300 14.96 -11.85 24.86
C GLY A 300 15.41 -13.28 25.05
N ARG A 301 16.00 -13.57 26.22
CA ARG A 301 15.96 -14.93 26.76
C ARG A 301 14.56 -15.23 27.31
N SER A 302 14.19 -16.50 27.27
CA SER A 302 13.15 -17.07 28.13
C SER A 302 13.44 -16.70 29.60
N GLY A 303 12.52 -16.00 30.25
CA GLY A 303 12.67 -15.61 31.64
C GLY A 303 11.58 -14.63 32.08
N TYR A 304 11.33 -14.57 33.39
CA TYR A 304 10.33 -13.66 33.92
C TYR A 304 10.95 -12.28 34.21
N TYR A 305 10.28 -11.22 33.74
CA TYR A 305 10.66 -9.82 33.95
C TYR A 305 9.80 -9.21 35.05
N ILE A 306 10.42 -8.61 36.07
CA ILE A 306 9.68 -7.93 37.13
C ILE A 306 8.94 -6.73 36.52
N GLY A 307 7.61 -6.81 36.54
CA GLY A 307 6.71 -5.66 36.52
C GLY A 307 6.33 -5.31 37.96
N GLY A 308 5.91 -4.08 38.19
CA GLY A 308 5.58 -3.53 39.51
C GLY A 308 4.54 -4.32 40.30
N GLU A 309 4.28 -3.84 41.50
CA GLU A 309 3.50 -4.51 42.53
C GLU A 309 2.01 -4.62 42.18
N THR A 310 1.40 -5.79 42.39
CA THR A 310 -0.07 -5.92 42.50
C THR A 310 -0.41 -6.32 43.92
N ALA A 311 -1.13 -5.47 44.64
CA ALA A 311 -1.65 -5.75 45.99
C ALA A 311 -0.59 -6.30 46.99
N GLY A 312 0.59 -5.66 47.10
CA GLY A 312 1.62 -6.10 48.06
C GLY A 312 2.67 -7.05 47.48
N THR A 313 2.45 -7.63 46.29
CA THR A 313 3.28 -8.71 45.75
C THR A 313 3.82 -8.35 44.37
N TYR A 314 5.13 -8.54 44.18
CA TYR A 314 5.77 -8.37 42.88
C TYR A 314 5.46 -9.54 41.97
N VAL A 315 5.18 -9.23 40.72
CA VAL A 315 4.83 -10.23 39.73
C VAL A 315 5.77 -10.10 38.55
N ALA A 316 6.39 -11.22 38.21
CA ALA A 316 7.26 -11.31 37.06
C ALA A 316 6.45 -11.87 35.88
N LEU A 317 6.50 -11.21 34.72
CA LEU A 317 5.85 -11.63 33.48
C LEU A 317 6.83 -12.46 32.64
N ASN A 318 6.42 -13.63 32.18
CA ASN A 318 7.08 -14.30 31.07
C ASN A 318 6.63 -13.67 29.74
N PRO A 319 7.53 -13.03 28.97
CA PRO A 319 7.18 -12.34 27.73
C PRO A 319 6.80 -13.30 26.59
N TYR A 320 7.01 -14.61 26.75
CA TYR A 320 6.64 -15.62 25.76
C TYR A 320 5.13 -15.91 25.76
N ASP A 321 4.59 -16.25 26.93
CA ASP A 321 3.23 -16.77 27.10
C ASP A 321 2.35 -15.86 27.97
N GLY A 322 2.93 -14.77 28.50
CA GLY A 322 2.27 -13.85 29.40
C GLY A 322 2.00 -14.45 30.79
N SER A 323 2.58 -15.61 31.13
CA SER A 323 2.41 -16.24 32.46
C SER A 323 3.09 -15.43 33.56
N LEU A 324 2.65 -15.65 34.79
CA LEU A 324 3.08 -14.89 35.96
C LEU A 324 3.84 -15.82 36.93
N ASN A 325 4.91 -15.29 37.54
CA ASN A 325 5.69 -16.01 38.55
C ASN A 325 6.22 -15.04 39.62
N ALA A 326 6.51 -15.56 40.81
CA ALA A 326 7.13 -14.83 41.91
C ALA A 326 8.67 -14.71 41.75
N GLY A 327 9.29 -15.55 40.93
CA GLY A 327 10.74 -15.49 40.62
C GLY A 327 11.02 -14.79 39.30
N ALA A 328 12.03 -13.91 39.27
CA ALA A 328 12.41 -13.14 38.08
C ALA A 328 13.91 -13.18 37.79
N SER A 329 14.26 -13.00 36.53
CA SER A 329 15.65 -13.00 36.04
C SER A 329 16.06 -11.67 35.39
N ALA A 330 15.14 -10.70 35.37
CA ALA A 330 15.30 -9.44 34.65
C ALA A 330 14.33 -8.37 35.20
N ALA A 331 14.59 -7.11 34.86
CA ALA A 331 13.71 -5.98 35.15
C ALA A 331 13.04 -5.48 33.87
N MET A 332 11.74 -5.18 33.94
CA MET A 332 11.08 -4.36 32.93
C MET A 332 11.07 -2.91 33.41
N CYS A 333 11.77 -2.03 32.71
CA CYS A 333 11.74 -0.60 33.00
C CYS A 333 10.77 0.11 32.05
N ALA A 334 10.22 1.23 32.49
CA ALA A 334 9.40 2.12 31.68
C ALA A 334 9.85 3.57 31.86
N LEU A 335 9.74 4.36 30.79
CA LEU A 335 9.89 5.81 30.86
C LEU A 335 8.82 6.37 31.81
N SER A 336 9.25 7.22 32.74
CA SER A 336 8.35 7.84 33.73
C SER A 336 7.37 8.82 33.11
N SER A 337 7.74 9.41 31.97
CA SER A 337 6.88 10.33 31.21
C SER A 337 7.31 10.39 29.75
N LEU A 338 6.31 10.31 28.87
CA LEU A 338 6.35 10.70 27.47
C LEU A 338 5.41 11.88 27.29
#